data_AF-A0A9E3KJP2-F1
#
_entry.id   AF-A0A9E3KJP2-F1
#
_cell.length_a   1.000
_cell.length_b   1.000
_cell.length_c   1.000
_cell.angle_alpha   90.00
_cell.angle_beta   90.00
_cell.angle_gamma   90.00
#
_symmetry.space_group_name_H-M   'P 1'
#
loop_
_entity.id
_entity.type
_entity.pdbx_description
1 polymer ?
#
loop_
_entity_poly.entity_id
_entity_poly.type
_entity_poly.pdbx_seq_one_letter_code
_entity_poly.pdbx_strand_id
1 'polypeptide(L)'
;MFRYLTLLVFVVIAACTTKKEAEATVADEEWPLMDEFHMVMAESFHPFKDSANIAPAIAHAAEMAALAEKWSNAELPSKVNNDEVKTNLQTLKTETAAFAELVQGGDEAAIGAALKDLHDLFHKLQDAWYHGEHGGHGHKH
;
A
#
# COMPACT_ATOMS: atom_id res chain seq x y z
N MET A 1 37.61 -52.38 48.98
CA MET A 1 37.03 -52.54 50.34
C MET A 1 36.26 -51.27 50.66
N PHE A 2 34.97 -51.40 51.01
CA PHE A 2 34.15 -50.49 51.81
C PHE A 2 33.95 -49.03 51.33
N ARG A 3 32.79 -48.38 51.43
CA ARG A 3 31.40 -48.68 51.83
C ARG A 3 30.64 -47.36 51.57
N TYR A 4 29.37 -47.43 51.20
CA TYR A 4 28.44 -46.30 51.07
C TYR A 4 28.35 -45.41 52.33
N LEU A 5 28.17 -44.09 52.18
CA LEU A 5 27.27 -43.31 53.06
C LEU A 5 26.84 -41.96 52.44
N THR A 6 25.53 -41.79 52.44
CA THR A 6 24.63 -40.70 52.01
C THR A 6 25.02 -39.29 52.46
N LEU A 7 24.77 -38.27 51.61
CA LEU A 7 24.10 -37.03 52.06
C LEU A 7 23.43 -36.30 50.88
N LEU A 8 22.11 -36.14 50.97
CA LEU A 8 21.32 -35.19 50.20
C LEU A 8 21.68 -33.77 50.65
N VAL A 9 22.04 -32.90 49.71
CA VAL A 9 21.92 -31.43 49.88
C VAL A 9 21.32 -30.86 48.61
N PHE A 10 20.09 -30.38 48.71
CA PHE A 10 19.48 -29.46 47.75
C PHE A 10 20.14 -28.09 47.89
N VAL A 11 20.68 -27.54 46.81
CA VAL A 11 20.82 -26.09 46.63
C VAL A 11 20.30 -25.71 45.25
N VAL A 12 19.06 -25.21 45.25
CA VAL A 12 18.49 -24.36 44.21
C VAL A 12 19.32 -23.08 44.15
N ILE A 13 19.71 -22.58 42.97
CA ILE A 13 19.83 -21.13 42.68
C ILE A 13 20.01 -20.90 41.17
N ALA A 14 19.13 -20.03 40.65
CA ALA A 14 19.25 -19.14 39.50
C ALA A 14 19.41 -19.72 38.09
N ALA A 15 18.28 -20.04 37.46
CA ALA A 15 18.13 -19.81 36.03
C ALA A 15 18.27 -18.31 35.75
N CYS A 16 19.42 -17.88 35.23
CA CYS A 16 19.53 -16.60 34.54
C CYS A 16 18.79 -16.74 33.21
N THR A 17 17.47 -16.55 33.25
CA THR A 17 16.67 -16.31 32.06
C THR A 17 17.14 -14.99 31.48
N THR A 18 18.02 -15.04 30.49
CA THR A 18 18.29 -13.90 29.61
C THR A 18 16.96 -13.52 28.98
N LYS A 19 16.35 -12.48 29.54
CA LYS A 19 15.19 -11.80 28.98
C LYS A 19 15.65 -11.26 27.62
N LYS A 20 15.35 -12.01 26.56
CA LYS A 20 15.48 -11.51 25.19
C LYS A 20 14.46 -10.39 25.08
N GLU A 21 14.91 -9.17 25.27
CA GLU A 21 14.13 -7.99 24.91
C GLU A 21 13.88 -8.10 23.41
N ALA A 22 12.62 -8.34 23.06
CA ALA A 22 12.18 -8.17 21.70
C ALA A 22 12.24 -6.67 21.43
N GLU A 23 13.27 -6.24 20.70
CA GLU A 23 13.25 -4.96 20.01
C GLU A 23 11.98 -4.98 19.15
N ALA A 24 10.99 -4.17 19.54
CA ALA A 24 9.85 -3.88 18.69
C ALA A 24 10.40 -3.09 17.50
N THR A 25 10.73 -3.79 16.43
CA THR A 25 10.76 -3.19 15.10
C THR A 25 9.39 -2.55 14.92
N VAL A 26 9.35 -1.23 14.74
CA VAL A 26 8.17 -0.55 14.23
C VAL A 26 7.87 -1.28 12.92
N ALA A 27 6.85 -2.14 12.90
CA ALA A 27 6.40 -2.70 11.65
C ALA A 27 5.91 -1.50 10.85
N ASP A 28 6.52 -1.23 9.70
CA ASP A 28 5.94 -0.27 8.77
C ASP A 28 4.52 -0.77 8.51
N GLU A 29 3.52 0.03 8.90
CA GLU A 29 2.15 -0.33 8.57
C GLU A 29 2.04 -0.38 7.05
N GLU A 30 1.55 -1.49 6.53
CA GLU A 30 1.36 -1.71 5.09
C GLU A 30 -0.11 -1.48 4.72
N TRP A 31 -0.33 -1.03 3.48
CA TRP A 31 -1.66 -1.02 2.87
C TRP A 31 -1.61 -1.82 1.57
N PRO A 32 -1.70 -3.16 1.62
CA PRO A 32 -1.29 -4.01 0.50
C PRO A 32 -1.96 -3.71 -0.84
N LEU A 33 -3.23 -3.29 -0.85
CA LEU A 33 -3.94 -2.94 -2.08
C LEU A 33 -3.51 -1.60 -2.68
N MET A 34 -2.99 -0.68 -1.86
CA MET A 34 -2.30 0.52 -2.34
C MET A 34 -1.04 0.13 -3.11
N ASP A 35 -0.25 -0.80 -2.56
CA ASP A 35 1.00 -1.25 -3.18
C ASP A 35 0.75 -2.05 -4.47
N GLU A 36 -0.22 -2.98 -4.46
CA GLU A 36 -0.66 -3.71 -5.66
C GLU A 36 -1.08 -2.74 -6.77
N PHE A 37 -1.91 -1.74 -6.44
CA PHE A 37 -2.34 -0.74 -7.41
C PHE A 37 -1.18 0.13 -7.90
N HIS A 38 -0.30 0.56 -6.98
CA HIS A 38 0.86 1.38 -7.30
C HIS A 38 1.78 0.72 -8.31
N MET A 39 2.05 -0.59 -8.18
CA MET A 39 2.92 -1.30 -9.12
C MET A 39 2.42 -1.17 -10.56
N VAL A 40 1.13 -1.46 -10.80
CA VAL A 40 0.53 -1.38 -12.14
C VAL A 40 0.44 0.07 -12.63
N MET A 41 0.10 1.00 -11.73
CA MET A 41 0.06 2.44 -12.04
C MET A 41 1.44 2.97 -12.44
N ALA A 42 2.51 2.60 -11.75
CA ALA A 42 3.87 3.04 -12.03
C ALA A 42 4.38 2.47 -13.37
N GLU A 43 4.12 1.18 -13.64
CA GLU A 43 4.45 0.54 -14.91
C GLU A 43 3.69 1.16 -16.10
N SER A 44 2.51 1.72 -15.85
CA SER A 44 1.70 2.43 -16.84
C SER A 44 2.16 3.88 -17.04
N PHE A 45 2.33 4.63 -15.95
CA PHE A 45 2.53 6.07 -15.97
C PHE A 45 3.97 6.48 -16.26
N HIS A 46 4.98 5.79 -15.74
CA HIS A 46 6.38 6.22 -15.94
C HIS A 46 6.81 6.18 -17.41
N PRO A 47 6.51 5.12 -18.20
CA PRO A 47 6.79 5.14 -19.64
C PRO A 47 6.11 6.29 -20.38
N PHE A 48 4.87 6.61 -20.01
CA PHE A 48 4.15 7.76 -20.55
C PHE A 48 4.82 9.09 -20.14
N LYS A 49 5.11 9.27 -18.86
CA LYS A 49 5.76 10.49 -18.34
C LYS A 49 7.13 10.73 -18.96
N ASP A 50 7.91 9.69 -19.16
CA ASP A 50 9.31 9.82 -19.58
C ASP A 50 9.48 9.84 -21.10
N SER A 51 8.55 9.26 -21.86
CA SER A 51 8.69 9.10 -23.32
C SER A 51 7.40 9.20 -24.14
N ALA A 52 6.29 9.63 -23.53
CA ALA A 52 4.95 9.61 -24.11
C ALA A 52 4.48 8.21 -24.58
N ASN A 53 5.13 7.14 -24.11
CA ASN A 53 4.77 5.77 -24.48
C ASN A 53 3.52 5.32 -23.70
N ILE A 54 2.36 5.36 -24.35
CA ILE A 54 1.07 4.92 -23.77
C ILE A 54 0.81 3.41 -23.89
N ALA A 55 1.66 2.66 -24.60
CA ALA A 55 1.41 1.24 -24.84
C ALA A 55 1.28 0.41 -23.54
N PRO A 56 2.11 0.62 -22.49
CA PRO A 56 1.92 -0.04 -21.20
C PRO A 56 0.59 0.32 -20.55
N ALA A 57 0.22 1.60 -20.56
CA ALA A 57 -1.04 2.06 -19.98
C ALA A 57 -2.27 1.41 -20.63
N ILE A 58 -2.25 1.23 -21.97
CA ILE A 58 -3.30 0.49 -22.69
C ILE A 58 -3.32 -0.98 -22.26
N ALA A 59 -2.16 -1.62 -22.15
CA ALA A 59 -2.06 -3.04 -21.79
C ALA A 59 -2.56 -3.32 -20.36
N HIS A 60 -2.34 -2.39 -19.43
CA HIS A 60 -2.69 -2.53 -18.02
C HIS A 60 -4.06 -1.92 -17.65
N ALA A 61 -4.79 -1.30 -18.57
CA ALA A 61 -6.02 -0.58 -18.26
C ALA A 61 -7.08 -1.45 -17.56
N ALA A 62 -7.28 -2.69 -18.04
CA ALA A 62 -8.23 -3.62 -17.43
C ALA A 62 -7.78 -4.09 -16.03
N GLU A 63 -6.48 -4.26 -15.83
CA GLU A 63 -5.90 -4.65 -14.54
C GLU A 63 -6.03 -3.52 -13.51
N MET A 64 -5.74 -2.27 -13.91
CA MET A 64 -5.95 -1.09 -13.05
C MET A 64 -7.41 -0.98 -12.60
N ALA A 65 -8.38 -1.19 -13.51
CA ALA A 65 -9.80 -1.18 -13.17
C ALA A 65 -10.19 -2.28 -12.17
N ALA A 66 -9.69 -3.50 -12.37
CA ALA A 66 -9.95 -4.62 -11.46
C ALA A 66 -9.36 -4.39 -10.06
N LEU A 67 -8.13 -3.85 -9.98
CA LEU A 67 -7.47 -3.53 -8.71
C LEU A 67 -8.18 -2.38 -7.98
N ALA A 68 -8.57 -1.32 -8.69
CA ALA A 68 -9.33 -0.22 -8.10
C ALA A 68 -10.69 -0.67 -7.58
N GLU A 69 -11.39 -1.54 -8.32
CA GLU A 69 -12.64 -2.14 -7.84
C GLU A 69 -12.42 -2.96 -6.56
N LYS A 70 -11.43 -3.87 -6.57
CA LYS A 70 -11.05 -4.66 -5.39
C LYS A 70 -10.74 -3.76 -4.19
N TRP A 71 -9.93 -2.72 -4.40
CA TRP A 71 -9.51 -1.80 -3.34
C TRP A 71 -10.66 -0.98 -2.78
N SER A 72 -11.56 -0.49 -3.63
CA SER A 72 -12.73 0.30 -3.21
C SER A 72 -13.75 -0.47 -2.36
N ASN A 73 -13.75 -1.81 -2.43
CA ASN A 73 -14.64 -2.70 -1.70
C ASN A 73 -13.98 -3.35 -0.47
N ALA A 74 -12.69 -3.14 -0.26
CA ALA A 74 -11.95 -3.73 0.84
C ALA A 74 -12.23 -3.01 2.18
N GLU A 75 -12.02 -3.71 3.29
CA GLU A 75 -12.00 -3.07 4.59
C GLU A 75 -10.81 -2.09 4.68
N LEU A 76 -11.08 -0.87 5.14
CA LEU A 76 -10.07 0.16 5.25
C LEU A 76 -9.35 0.10 6.60
N PRO A 77 -8.02 0.26 6.64
CA PRO A 77 -7.30 0.45 7.89
C PRO A 77 -7.88 1.65 8.67
N SER A 78 -7.91 1.55 9.99
CA SER A 78 -8.55 2.54 10.87
C SER A 78 -8.07 3.98 10.62
N LYS A 79 -6.77 4.20 10.43
CA LYS A 79 -6.15 5.51 10.17
C LYS A 79 -6.63 6.21 8.90
N VAL A 80 -7.15 5.46 7.92
CA VAL A 80 -7.67 5.99 6.65
C VAL A 80 -9.14 5.65 6.41
N ASN A 81 -9.84 5.08 7.40
CA ASN A 81 -11.25 4.74 7.30
C ASN A 81 -12.14 5.97 7.56
N ASN A 82 -12.06 6.94 6.65
CA ASN A 82 -12.86 8.16 6.66
C ASN A 82 -13.57 8.37 5.32
N ASP A 83 -14.53 9.30 5.28
CA ASP A 83 -15.38 9.52 4.11
C ASP A 83 -14.60 10.04 2.90
N GLU A 84 -13.55 10.84 3.11
CA GLU A 84 -12.73 11.36 2.00
C GLU A 84 -11.99 10.22 1.28
N VAL A 85 -11.34 9.32 2.02
CA VAL A 85 -10.64 8.18 1.44
C VAL A 85 -11.62 7.25 0.72
N LYS A 86 -12.79 7.00 1.31
CA LYS A 86 -13.86 6.21 0.66
C LYS A 86 -14.31 6.84 -0.65
N THR A 87 -14.54 8.16 -0.66
CA THR A 87 -14.91 8.89 -1.88
C THR A 87 -13.79 8.79 -2.93
N ASN A 88 -12.53 9.04 -2.56
CA ASN A 88 -11.41 8.96 -3.49
C ASN A 88 -11.25 7.55 -4.09
N LEU A 89 -11.46 6.48 -3.30
CA LEU A 89 -11.43 5.09 -3.80
C LEU A 89 -12.58 4.79 -4.77
N GLN A 90 -13.79 5.30 -4.51
CA GLN A 90 -14.92 5.15 -5.44
C GLN A 90 -14.70 5.95 -6.73
N THR A 91 -14.09 7.13 -6.64
CA THR A 91 -13.64 7.89 -7.81
C THR A 91 -12.58 7.09 -8.57
N LEU A 92 -11.57 6.53 -7.89
CA LEU A 92 -10.52 5.75 -8.54
C LEU A 92 -11.11 4.53 -9.28
N LYS A 93 -12.05 3.81 -8.67
CA LYS A 93 -12.81 2.73 -9.32
C LYS A 93 -13.52 3.23 -10.59
N THR A 94 -14.23 4.35 -10.49
CA THR A 94 -15.02 4.88 -11.61
C THR A 94 -14.13 5.33 -12.76
N GLU A 95 -13.07 6.08 -12.47
CA GLU A 95 -12.16 6.65 -13.46
C GLU A 95 -11.30 5.56 -14.12
N THR A 96 -10.87 4.52 -13.38
CA THR A 96 -10.13 3.40 -13.98
C THR A 96 -11.01 2.54 -14.89
N ALA A 97 -12.29 2.37 -14.56
CA ALA A 97 -13.26 1.74 -15.46
C ALA A 97 -13.46 2.57 -16.75
N ALA A 98 -13.64 3.89 -16.62
CA ALA A 98 -13.73 4.78 -17.77
C ALA A 98 -12.45 4.79 -18.61
N PHE A 99 -11.28 4.72 -17.98
CA PHE A 99 -10.00 4.58 -18.66
C PHE A 99 -9.90 3.28 -19.48
N ALA A 100 -10.38 2.15 -18.93
CA ALA A 100 -10.44 0.88 -19.64
C ALA A 100 -11.37 0.90 -20.86
N GLU A 101 -12.40 1.74 -20.87
CA GLU A 101 -13.23 2.01 -22.05
C GLU A 101 -12.52 2.95 -23.04
N LEU A 102 -11.90 4.03 -22.53
CA LEU A 102 -11.21 5.03 -23.32
C LEU A 102 -10.10 4.44 -24.19
N VAL A 103 -9.30 3.52 -23.64
CA VAL A 103 -8.18 2.90 -24.38
C VAL A 103 -8.64 2.04 -25.56
N GLN A 104 -9.92 1.65 -25.61
CA GLN A 104 -10.50 0.94 -26.77
C GLN A 104 -10.77 1.90 -27.95
N GLY A 105 -10.96 3.19 -27.67
CA GLY A 105 -11.25 4.23 -28.66
C GLY A 105 -10.02 4.85 -29.33
N GLY A 106 -8.83 4.70 -28.75
CA GLY A 106 -7.55 5.01 -29.39
C GLY A 106 -7.16 6.50 -29.49
N ASP A 107 -7.81 7.42 -28.76
CA ASP A 107 -7.34 8.82 -28.68
C ASP A 107 -6.17 8.94 -27.70
N GLU A 108 -4.95 9.01 -28.23
CA GLU A 108 -3.71 9.08 -27.45
C GLU A 108 -3.66 10.27 -26.48
N ALA A 109 -4.19 11.43 -26.88
CA ALA A 109 -4.16 12.63 -26.07
C ALA A 109 -5.10 12.49 -24.86
N ALA A 110 -6.29 11.94 -25.10
CA ALA A 110 -7.25 11.63 -24.04
C ALA A 110 -6.70 10.55 -23.08
N ILE A 111 -6.07 9.50 -23.61
CA ILE A 111 -5.44 8.43 -22.82
C ILE A 111 -4.36 9.01 -21.89
N GLY A 112 -3.47 9.86 -22.43
CA GLY A 112 -2.42 10.49 -21.63
C GLY A 112 -2.96 11.40 -20.53
N ALA A 113 -4.02 12.18 -20.82
CA ALA A 113 -4.67 13.04 -19.84
C ALA A 113 -5.32 12.22 -18.71
N ALA A 114 -6.13 11.22 -19.06
CA ALA A 114 -6.79 10.36 -18.09
C ALA A 114 -5.79 9.59 -17.21
N LEU A 115 -4.69 9.09 -17.80
CA LEU A 115 -3.64 8.41 -17.04
C LEU A 115 -2.96 9.33 -16.02
N LYS A 116 -2.74 10.59 -16.36
CA LYS A 116 -2.21 11.58 -15.42
C LYS A 116 -3.19 11.84 -14.28
N ASP A 117 -4.48 11.98 -14.58
CA ASP A 117 -5.50 12.23 -13.55
C ASP A 117 -5.64 11.03 -12.59
N LEU A 118 -5.54 9.80 -13.10
CA LEU A 118 -5.49 8.59 -12.29
C LEU A 118 -4.26 8.54 -11.37
N HIS A 119 -3.09 8.91 -11.90
CA HIS A 119 -1.86 8.98 -11.12
C HIS A 119 -1.96 10.01 -9.98
N ASP A 120 -2.51 11.19 -10.26
CA ASP A 120 -2.69 12.24 -9.24
C ASP A 120 -3.70 11.81 -8.16
N LEU A 121 -4.79 11.14 -8.54
CA LEU A 121 -5.76 10.57 -7.60
C LEU A 121 -5.15 9.47 -6.72
N PHE A 122 -4.27 8.63 -7.29
CA PHE A 122 -3.50 7.67 -6.52
C PHE A 122 -2.60 8.36 -5.48
N HIS A 123 -1.85 9.40 -5.86
CA HIS A 123 -1.02 10.13 -4.89
C HIS A 123 -1.84 10.77 -3.78
N LYS A 124 -3.07 11.24 -4.06
CA LYS A 124 -3.97 11.72 -3.00
C LYS A 124 -4.30 10.63 -1.97
N LEU A 125 -4.52 9.39 -2.41
CA LEU A 125 -4.75 8.24 -1.51
C LEU A 125 -3.48 7.87 -0.74
N GLN A 126 -2.34 7.87 -1.42
CA GLN A 126 -1.04 7.61 -0.82
C GLN A 126 -0.68 8.66 0.25
N ASP A 127 -0.97 9.93 -0.01
CA ASP A 127 -0.75 11.02 0.95
C ASP A 127 -1.63 10.86 2.19
N ALA A 128 -2.89 10.46 2.02
CA ALA A 128 -3.76 10.14 3.14
C ALA A 128 -3.20 9.00 4.01
N TRP A 129 -2.54 8.01 3.40
CA TRP A 129 -1.87 6.93 4.12
C TRP A 129 -0.66 7.41 4.93
N TYR A 130 0.22 8.21 4.33
CA TYR A 130 1.46 8.62 5.00
C TYR A 130 1.30 9.85 5.92
N HIS A 131 0.26 10.67 5.74
CA HIS A 131 0.08 11.94 6.46
C HIS A 131 -1.24 12.06 7.23
N GLY A 132 -2.11 11.05 7.20
CA GLY A 132 -3.50 11.11 7.69
C GLY A 132 -3.74 11.35 9.19
N GLU A 133 -2.72 11.36 10.04
CA GLU A 133 -2.87 11.59 11.50
C GLU A 133 -2.03 12.74 12.08
N HIS A 134 -1.17 13.41 11.30
CA HIS A 134 -0.40 14.56 11.77
C HIS A 134 -0.74 15.83 10.97
N GLY A 135 -1.47 16.72 11.63
CA GLY A 135 -1.98 17.96 11.07
C GLY A 135 -0.93 18.82 10.36
N GLY A 136 -1.32 19.24 9.15
CA GLY A 136 -1.07 20.56 8.58
C GLY A 136 0.37 20.94 8.33
N HIS A 137 0.91 20.59 7.14
CA HIS A 137 1.89 21.44 6.45
C HIS A 137 1.46 21.64 5.01
N GLY A 138 1.32 22.91 4.63
CA GLY A 138 0.78 23.34 3.36
C GLY A 138 1.71 23.05 2.19
N HIS A 139 1.13 22.59 1.10
CA HIS A 139 1.77 22.59 -0.19
C HIS A 139 1.61 23.98 -0.82
N LYS A 140 2.70 24.74 -0.83
CA LYS A 140 2.86 25.84 -1.79
C LYS A 140 3.37 25.23 -3.10
N HIS A 141 2.59 25.41 -4.16
CA HIS A 141 3.07 25.33 -5.54
C HIS A 141 3.90 26.58 -5.88
#